data_AF-A0A846EBS2-F1
#
_entry.id   AF-A0A846EBS2-F1
#
_cell.length_a   1.000
_cell.length_b   1.000
_cell.length_c   1.000
_cell.angle_alpha   90.00
_cell.angle_beta   90.00
_cell.angle_gamma   90.00
#
_symmetry.space_group_name_H-M   'P 1'
#
loop_
_entity.id
_entity.type
_entity.pdbx_description
1 polymer ?
#
loop_
_entity_poly.entity_id
_entity_poly.type
_entity_poly.pdbx_seq_one_letter_code
_entity_poly.pdbx_strand_id
1 'polypeptide(L)' 'MAVISPNTDRPVPPTTRPPYPFRTFWFGLLLAVNFLVAAYYFHIIQ' A
#
# COMPACT_ATOMS: atom_id res chain seq x y z
N MET A 1 7.84 5.10 -47.95
CA MET A 1 8.52 4.09 -47.13
C MET A 1 8.37 4.46 -45.66
N ALA A 2 7.51 3.77 -44.90
CA ALA A 2 7.35 4.04 -43.47
C ALA A 2 8.44 3.28 -42.71
N VAL A 3 9.34 4.01 -42.03
CA VAL A 3 10.31 3.40 -41.12
C VAL A 3 9.55 3.02 -39.84
N ILE A 4 9.44 1.73 -39.61
CA ILE A 4 8.87 1.13 -38.39
C ILE A 4 9.98 1.09 -37.34
N SER A 5 9.82 1.81 -36.23
CA SER A 5 10.77 1.77 -35.11
C SER A 5 10.70 0.38 -34.44
N PRO A 6 11.79 -0.41 -34.40
CA PRO A 6 11.77 -1.82 -33.98
C PRO A 6 11.56 -2.05 -32.48
N ASN A 7 11.18 -1.03 -31.71
CA ASN A 7 11.20 -1.06 -30.25
C ASN A 7 9.89 -0.64 -29.57
N THR A 8 8.81 -0.39 -30.32
CA THR A 8 7.57 0.14 -29.75
C THR A 8 6.40 -0.82 -29.92
N ASP A 9 6.49 -2.02 -29.34
CA ASP A 9 5.32 -2.92 -29.29
C ASP A 9 5.33 -3.89 -28.10
N ARG A 10 5.75 -3.39 -26.93
CA ARG A 10 5.62 -4.14 -25.69
C ARG A 10 4.31 -3.71 -25.04
N PRO A 11 3.34 -4.62 -24.84
CA PRO A 11 2.13 -4.29 -24.12
C PRO A 11 2.51 -3.75 -22.74
N VAL A 12 2.24 -2.47 -22.48
CA VAL A 12 2.37 -1.89 -21.14
C VAL A 12 1.22 -2.49 -20.33
N PRO A 13 1.49 -3.29 -19.29
CA PRO A 13 0.43 -3.88 -18.50
C PRO A 13 -0.41 -2.76 -17.89
N PRO A 14 -1.75 -2.79 -18.01
CA PRO A 14 -2.61 -1.76 -17.45
C PRO A 14 -2.34 -1.67 -15.94
N THR A 15 -1.91 -0.50 -15.48
CA THR A 15 -1.53 -0.20 -14.10
C THR A 15 -2.75 -0.08 -13.19
N THR A 16 -3.72 -0.98 -13.32
CA THR A 16 -4.86 -1.08 -12.42
C THR A 16 -4.43 -1.88 -11.20
N ARG A 17 -3.41 -1.40 -10.46
CA ARG A 17 -3.01 -2.03 -9.20
C ARG A 17 -4.03 -1.64 -8.13
N PRO A 18 -4.85 -2.59 -7.63
CA PRO A 18 -5.77 -2.31 -6.53
C PRO A 18 -5.03 -1.81 -5.28
N PRO A 19 -5.70 -1.01 -4.45
CA PRO A 19 -5.11 -0.16 -3.42
C PRO A 19 -4.32 -0.98 -2.40
N TYR A 20 -3.04 -0.64 -2.22
CA TYR A 20 -2.01 -1.30 -1.40
C TYR A 20 -2.47 -1.84 -0.03
N PRO A 21 -3.16 -3.00 0.01
CA PRO A 21 -3.86 -3.43 1.22
C PRO A 21 -2.85 -3.98 2.23
N PHE A 22 -1.75 -4.52 1.73
CA PHE A 22 -0.60 -4.94 2.51
C PHE A 22 0.00 -3.80 3.32
N ARG A 23 0.14 -2.61 2.74
CA ARG A 23 0.72 -1.45 3.44
C ARG A 23 -0.25 -0.93 4.49
N THR A 24 -1.52 -0.73 4.12
CA THR A 24 -2.55 -0.26 5.07
C THR A 24 -2.76 -1.24 6.23
N PHE A 25 -2.61 -2.55 6.00
CA PHE A 25 -2.64 -3.55 7.06
C PHE A 25 -1.54 -3.32 8.11
N TRP A 26 -0.27 -3.20 7.70
CA TRP A 26 0.82 -2.96 8.64
C TRP A 26 0.66 -1.63 9.37
N PHE A 27 0.31 -0.57 8.65
CA PHE A 27 0.03 0.73 9.25
C PHE A 27 -1.10 0.65 10.29
N GLY A 28 -2.20 -0.05 9.97
CA GLY A 28 -3.31 -0.26 10.89
C GLY A 28 -2.91 -1.08 12.13
N LEU A 29 -2.11 -2.13 11.95
CA LEU A 29 -1.61 -2.96 13.04
C LEU A 29 -0.68 -2.17 13.98
N LEU A 30 0.30 -1.46 13.43
CA LEU A 30 1.22 -0.60 14.18
C LEU A 30 0.45 0.48 14.95
N LEU A 31 -0.53 1.11 14.31
CA LEU A 31 -1.38 2.13 14.91
C LEU A 31 -2.25 1.57 16.03
N ALA A 32 -2.88 0.41 15.83
CA ALA A 32 -3.71 -0.25 16.84
C ALA A 32 -2.89 -0.63 18.08
N VAL A 33 -1.68 -1.16 17.89
CA VAL A 33 -0.76 -1.47 19.01
C VAL A 33 -0.32 -0.19 19.72
N ASN A 34 -0.03 0.88 19.00
CA ASN A 34 0.31 2.17 19.60
C ASN A 34 -0.83 2.72 20.47
N PHE A 35 -2.08 2.66 19.98
CA PHE A 35 -3.26 3.05 20.77
C PHE A 35 -3.52 2.13 21.96
N LEU A 36 -3.28 0.83 21.83
CA LEU A 36 -3.42 -0.10 22.94
C LEU A 36 -2.44 0.25 24.06
N VAL A 37 -1.17 0.47 23.73
CA VAL A 37 -0.15 0.89 24.70
C VAL A 37 -0.52 2.24 25.32
N ALA A 38 -0.98 3.20 24.52
CA ALA A 38 -1.45 4.49 25.02
C ALA A 38 -2.65 4.33 25.97
N ALA A 39 -3.62 3.48 25.65
CA ALA A 39 -4.79 3.23 26.50
C ALA A 39 -4.40 2.65 27.87
N TYR A 40 -3.41 1.74 27.91
CA TYR A 40 -2.81 1.26 29.17
C TYR A 40 -2.05 2.38 29.91
N TYR A 41 -1.28 3.20 29.19
CA TYR A 41 -0.52 4.31 29.79
C TYR A 41 -1.43 5.38 30.40
N PHE A 42 -2.52 5.74 29.71
CA PHE A 42 -3.51 6.69 30.20
C PHE A 42 -4.45 6.09 31.25
N HIS A 43 -4.26 4.82 31.65
CA HIS A 43 -5.09 4.10 32.62
C HIS A 43 -6.60 4.15 32.30
N ILE A 44 -6.95 4.25 31.00
CA ILE A 44 -8.35 4.31 30.54
C ILE A 44 -9.01 2.93 30.64
N ILE A 45 -8.20 1.88 30.51
CA ILE A 45 -8.61 0.49 30.62
C ILE A 45 -7.81 -0.14 31.75
N GLN A 46 -8.49 -0.45 32.86
CA GLN A 46 -8.05 -1.35 33.92
C GLN A 46 -8.90 -2.62 33.87
#